data_AF-A0A7C5XTL6-F1
#
_entry.id   AF-A0A7C5XTL6-F1
#
_cell.length_a   1.000
_cell.length_b   1.000
_cell.length_c   1.000
_cell.angle_alpha   90.00
_cell.angle_beta   90.00
_cell.angle_gamma   90.00
#
_symmetry.space_group_name_H-M   'P 1'
#
loop_
_entity.id
_entity.type
_entity.pdbx_description
1 polymer ?
#
loop_
_entity_poly.entity_id
_entity_poly.type
_entity_poly.pdbx_seq_one_letter_code
_entity_poly.pdbx_strand_id
1 'polypeptide(L)'
;MPQGPNSWWVRRDGRVRGPFVTGLVRRHVLLGRIRPDDEVSHDRETWVRVAEVPELVPEELRDPGPEAERLLRARLRADERSGLDRRGDGAAGGRRAGRDRRAPEPEVLAAARRERTRTLEARRAARPRYRVQAALTGVLVALVLVGLARLAPRPAAPAADCGAPPTPGVDWTGCLLEGVSLAGAELAGARLREARLAGARFAGADLRGADLAFADLTGADLRGARLAGARLTGARLRGARLEAADLRGARLDYADLLGAELGGADLGEAVLDEAVWTDGTRCRRGSRGACATGP
;
A
#
# COMPACT_ATOMS: atom_id res chain seq x y z
N MET A 1 1.56 55.47 20.66
CA MET A 1 1.04 54.36 19.84
C MET A 1 -0.47 54.53 19.75
N PRO A 2 -1.07 54.62 18.56
CA PRO A 2 -2.49 54.96 18.41
C PRO A 2 -3.33 53.77 18.88
N GLN A 3 -4.16 53.99 19.89
CA GLN A 3 -5.06 52.99 20.44
C GLN A 3 -6.19 52.77 19.42
N GLY A 4 -6.32 51.54 18.91
CA GLY A 4 -7.40 51.21 17.98
C GLY A 4 -8.77 51.49 18.62
N PRO A 5 -9.82 51.77 17.83
CA PRO A 5 -11.14 52.28 18.27
C PRO A 5 -11.99 51.30 19.10
N ASN A 6 -11.39 50.30 19.76
CA ASN A 6 -12.08 49.15 20.37
C ASN A 6 -11.63 48.84 21.81
N SER A 7 -11.08 49.83 22.53
CA SER A 7 -10.58 49.64 23.90
C SER A 7 -11.15 50.63 24.90
N TRP A 8 -11.65 50.11 26.02
CA TRP A 8 -12.43 50.85 27.02
C TRP A 8 -11.80 50.78 28.40
N TRP A 9 -11.79 51.92 29.08
CA TRP A 9 -11.58 52.02 30.51
C TRP A 9 -12.93 51.99 31.21
N VAL A 10 -13.03 51.28 32.33
CA VAL A 10 -14.25 51.17 33.14
C VAL A 10 -13.99 51.81 34.49
N ARG A 11 -14.89 52.70 34.92
CA ARG A 11 -14.83 53.40 36.20
C ARG A 11 -16.03 53.01 37.05
N ARG A 12 -15.75 52.60 38.29
CA ARG A 12 -16.75 52.32 39.32
C ARG A 12 -16.21 52.81 40.67
N ASP A 13 -17.02 53.57 41.40
CA ASP A 13 -16.69 54.10 42.73
C ASP A 13 -15.32 54.81 42.76
N GLY A 14 -15.05 55.63 41.73
CA GLY A 14 -13.79 56.38 41.57
C GLY A 14 -12.57 55.54 41.14
N ARG A 15 -12.69 54.21 41.02
CA ARG A 15 -11.59 53.34 40.58
C ARG A 15 -11.68 53.06 39.09
N VAL A 16 -10.63 53.43 38.37
CA VAL A 16 -10.50 53.20 36.92
C VAL A 16 -9.69 51.93 36.64
N ARG A 17 -10.23 51.05 35.78
CA ARG A 17 -9.58 49.80 35.35
C ARG A 17 -9.63 49.66 33.84
N GLY A 18 -8.61 49.05 33.25
CA GLY A 18 -8.50 48.87 31.80
C GLY A 18 -7.07 49.05 31.28
N PRO A 19 -6.91 49.21 29.95
CA PRO A 19 -7.96 49.18 28.94
C PRO A 19 -8.42 47.74 28.65
N PHE A 20 -9.71 47.55 28.39
CA PHE A 20 -10.32 46.26 28.01
C PHE A 20 -10.88 46.35 26.60
N VAL A 21 -10.75 45.28 25.82
CA VAL A 21 -11.38 45.22 24.49
C VAL A 21 -12.90 45.15 24.58
N THR A 22 -13.62 45.74 23.62
CA THR A 22 -15.10 45.82 23.55
C THR A 22 -15.78 44.48 23.86
N GLY A 23 -15.31 43.38 23.26
CA GLY A 23 -15.89 42.04 23.48
C GLY A 23 -15.77 41.54 24.93
N LEU A 24 -14.72 41.91 25.65
CA LEU A 24 -14.53 41.55 27.06
C LEU A 24 -15.46 42.35 27.97
N VAL A 25 -15.61 43.64 27.70
CA VAL A 25 -16.54 44.53 28.42
C VAL A 25 -17.97 44.05 28.21
N ARG A 26 -18.39 43.79 26.96
CA ARG A 26 -19.71 43.24 26.63
C ARG A 26 -20.00 41.92 27.36
N ARG A 27 -19.01 41.02 27.42
CA ARG A 27 -19.14 39.77 28.20
C ARG A 27 -19.25 40.03 29.71
N HIS A 28 -18.55 41.02 30.25
CA HIS A 28 -18.62 41.35 31.67
C HIS A 28 -19.91 42.04 32.08
N VAL A 29 -20.51 42.85 31.19
CA VAL A 29 -21.88 43.36 31.34
C VAL A 29 -22.87 42.20 31.37
N LEU A 30 -22.79 41.27 30.42
CA LEU A 30 -23.65 40.08 30.34
C LEU A 30 -23.54 39.17 31.57
N LEU A 31 -22.36 39.07 32.18
CA LEU A 31 -22.15 38.29 33.39
C LEU A 31 -22.52 39.05 34.69
N GLY A 32 -22.98 40.30 34.60
CA GLY A 32 -23.33 41.16 35.73
C GLY A 32 -22.12 41.68 36.53
N ARG A 33 -20.92 41.63 35.94
CA ARG A 33 -19.66 42.07 36.57
C ARG A 33 -19.47 43.57 36.42
N ILE A 34 -19.80 44.08 35.24
CA ILE A 34 -19.94 45.51 34.94
C ILE A 34 -21.44 45.80 34.94
N ARG A 35 -21.85 46.85 35.65
CA ARG A 35 -23.25 47.24 35.83
C ARG A 35 -23.62 48.25 34.75
N PRO A 36 -24.90 48.33 34.36
CA PRO A 36 -25.35 49.34 33.41
C PRO A 36 -25.04 50.79 33.84
N ASP A 37 -25.01 51.04 35.16
CA ASP A 37 -24.72 52.35 35.75
C ASP A 37 -23.21 52.66 35.88
N ASP A 38 -22.32 51.69 35.60
CA ASP A 38 -20.89 51.98 35.58
C ASP A 38 -20.54 52.91 34.42
N GLU A 39 -19.40 53.60 34.53
CA GLU A 39 -18.94 54.52 33.49
C GLU A 39 -17.82 53.90 32.65
N VAL A 40 -17.80 54.23 31.37
CA VAL A 40 -16.77 53.81 30.41
C VAL A 40 -16.23 54.98 29.61
N SER A 41 -14.97 54.85 29.19
CA SER A 41 -14.25 55.90 28.46
C SER A 41 -13.20 55.30 27.53
N HIS A 42 -13.00 55.91 26.37
CA HIS A 42 -11.90 55.57 25.46
C HIS A 42 -10.58 56.28 25.81
N ASP A 43 -10.68 57.51 26.33
CA ASP A 43 -9.56 58.45 26.52
C ASP A 43 -9.22 58.70 28.00
N ARG A 44 -10.06 58.24 28.93
CA ARG A 44 -10.04 58.47 30.39
C ARG A 44 -10.42 59.88 30.83
N GLU A 45 -10.81 60.73 29.89
CA GLU A 45 -11.20 62.12 30.12
C GLU A 45 -12.72 62.26 30.00
N THR A 46 -13.31 61.67 28.95
CA THR A 46 -14.74 61.69 28.67
C THR A 46 -15.39 60.38 29.13
N TRP A 47 -16.33 60.45 30.07
CA TRP A 47 -16.96 59.28 30.69
C TRP A 47 -18.46 59.24 30.38
N VAL A 48 -18.94 58.07 29.93
CA VAL A 48 -20.36 57.82 29.62
C VAL A 48 -20.83 56.55 30.33
N ARG A 49 -22.13 56.45 30.63
CA ARG A 49 -22.65 55.23 31.29
C ARG A 49 -22.64 54.05 30.32
N VAL A 50 -22.35 52.86 30.84
CA VAL A 50 -22.33 51.62 30.05
C VAL A 50 -23.69 51.38 29.38
N ALA A 51 -24.80 51.69 30.05
CA ALA A 51 -26.15 51.58 29.50
C ALA A 51 -26.37 52.44 28.24
N GLU A 52 -25.64 53.56 28.12
CA GLU A 52 -25.78 54.53 27.04
C GLU A 52 -24.94 54.17 25.80
N VAL A 53 -24.15 53.11 25.89
CA VAL A 53 -23.26 52.64 24.82
C VAL A 53 -23.82 51.32 24.25
N PRO A 54 -24.61 51.34 23.16
CA PRO A 54 -25.32 50.17 22.68
C PRO A 54 -24.38 49.02 22.31
N GLU A 55 -23.21 49.30 21.75
CA GLU A 55 -22.22 48.28 21.38
C GLU A 55 -21.70 47.46 22.58
N LEU A 56 -21.72 48.02 23.80
CA LEU A 56 -21.32 47.35 25.03
C LEU A 56 -22.46 46.60 25.70
N VAL A 57 -23.71 46.96 25.38
CA VAL A 57 -24.92 46.32 25.90
C VAL A 57 -25.45 45.32 24.87
N PRO A 58 -25.31 43.99 25.10
CA PRO A 58 -25.88 42.98 24.23
C PRO A 58 -27.37 43.25 23.95
N GLU A 59 -27.82 43.09 22.70
CA GLU A 59 -29.23 43.31 22.30
C GLU A 59 -30.21 42.50 23.16
N GLU A 60 -29.76 41.35 23.66
CA GLU A 60 -30.51 40.46 24.51
C GLU A 60 -30.84 41.05 25.89
N LEU A 61 -30.23 42.16 26.30
CA LEU A 61 -30.53 42.91 27.54
C LEU A 61 -31.33 44.20 27.30
N ARG A 62 -31.65 44.57 26.06
CA ARG A 62 -32.31 45.86 25.73
C ARG A 62 -33.85 45.82 25.71
N ASP A 63 -34.47 44.69 25.99
CA ASP A 63 -35.92 44.47 25.81
C ASP A 63 -36.59 44.07 27.16
N PRO A 64 -37.84 44.48 27.47
CA PRO A 64 -38.36 44.56 28.85
C PRO A 64 -39.07 43.28 29.31
N GLY A 65 -38.45 42.12 29.10
CA GLY A 65 -38.91 40.81 29.62
C GLY A 65 -38.30 40.47 30.98
N PRO A 66 -38.81 39.44 31.70
CA PRO A 66 -38.36 39.12 33.07
C PRO A 66 -36.85 38.81 33.12
N GLU A 67 -36.12 39.66 33.83
CA GLU A 67 -34.65 39.80 33.85
C GLU A 67 -33.89 38.49 34.13
N ALA A 68 -34.47 37.61 34.96
CA ALA A 68 -33.87 36.35 35.38
C ALA A 68 -33.73 35.32 34.26
N GLU A 69 -34.69 35.25 33.34
CA GLU A 69 -34.72 34.26 32.26
C GLU A 69 -33.72 34.59 31.15
N ARG A 70 -33.52 35.90 30.90
CA ARG A 70 -32.52 36.43 29.96
C ARG A 70 -31.10 36.16 30.43
N LEU A 71 -30.81 36.44 31.70
CA LEU A 71 -29.50 36.17 32.29
C LEU A 71 -29.15 34.68 32.24
N LEU A 72 -30.15 33.80 32.39
CA LEU A 72 -29.98 32.35 32.36
C LEU A 72 -29.60 31.85 30.96
N ARG A 73 -30.31 32.27 29.90
CA ARG A 73 -30.00 31.88 28.51
C ARG A 73 -28.65 32.43 28.03
N ALA A 74 -28.32 33.65 28.42
CA ALA A 74 -27.04 34.28 28.10
C ALA A 74 -25.86 33.55 28.76
N ARG A 75 -26.02 33.09 30.01
CA ARG A 75 -25.01 32.28 30.73
C ARG A 75 -24.84 30.88 30.13
N LEU A 76 -25.94 30.25 29.69
CA LEU A 76 -25.92 28.92 29.05
C LEU A 76 -25.11 28.90 27.74
N ARG A 77 -25.21 29.95 26.90
CA ARG A 77 -24.40 30.06 25.66
C ARG A 77 -22.93 30.38 25.93
N ALA A 78 -22.62 31.15 26.97
CA ALA A 78 -21.24 31.48 27.33
C ALA A 78 -20.42 30.28 27.86
N ASP A 79 -21.09 29.22 28.32
CA ASP A 79 -20.50 27.96 28.81
C ASP A 79 -20.37 26.88 27.72
N GLU A 80 -20.55 27.24 26.44
CA GLU A 80 -20.43 26.34 25.27
C GLU A 80 -19.01 25.80 25.02
N ARG A 81 -17.99 26.24 25.78
CA ARG A 81 -16.70 25.52 25.80
C ARG A 81 -16.89 24.17 26.43
N SER A 82 -17.03 23.17 25.58
CA SER A 82 -17.05 21.79 26.03
C SER A 82 -15.77 21.52 26.83
N GLY A 83 -15.88 20.81 27.96
CA GLY A 83 -14.71 20.34 28.71
C GLY A 83 -13.78 19.41 27.90
N LEU A 84 -14.12 19.11 26.63
CA LEU A 84 -13.32 18.36 25.68
C LEU A 84 -12.24 19.23 24.98
N ASP A 85 -12.27 20.57 25.13
CA ASP A 85 -11.22 21.46 24.62
C ASP A 85 -10.00 21.56 25.55
N ARG A 86 -10.03 20.92 26.74
CA ARG A 86 -8.78 20.64 27.45
C ARG A 86 -8.06 19.52 26.70
N ARG A 87 -7.23 19.92 25.74
CA ARG A 87 -6.06 19.12 25.35
C ARG A 87 -5.40 18.64 26.63
N GLY A 88 -5.22 17.33 26.72
CA GLY A 88 -4.63 16.69 27.87
C GLY A 88 -3.31 17.37 28.20
N ASP A 89 -3.15 17.71 29.46
CA ASP A 89 -1.88 17.69 30.15
C ASP A 89 -2.17 17.62 31.64
N GLY A 90 -1.59 16.60 32.26
CA GLY A 90 -1.59 16.46 33.71
C GLY A 90 -0.80 17.60 34.33
N ALA A 91 -1.37 18.21 35.36
CA ALA A 91 -0.59 18.83 36.42
C ALA A 91 -1.50 19.00 37.63
N ALA A 92 -1.21 18.23 38.67
CA ALA A 92 -1.44 18.67 40.04
C ALA A 92 -0.82 20.07 40.18
N GLY A 93 -1.62 21.06 40.57
CA GLY A 93 -1.17 22.45 40.56
C GLY A 93 -1.96 23.34 41.49
N GLY A 94 -1.56 23.36 42.75
CA GLY A 94 -1.59 24.55 43.60
C GLY A 94 -2.94 25.00 44.15
N ARG A 95 -3.10 24.82 45.46
CA ARG A 95 -3.97 25.65 46.31
C ARG A 95 -3.68 27.12 46.01
N ARG A 96 -4.57 27.82 45.29
CA ARG A 96 -4.61 29.29 45.33
C ARG A 96 -5.57 29.70 46.44
N ALA A 97 -4.99 30.01 47.58
CA ALA A 97 -5.63 30.75 48.65
C ALA A 97 -6.05 32.13 48.11
N GLY A 98 -7.33 32.44 48.23
CA GLY A 98 -7.91 33.73 47.89
C GLY A 98 -9.39 33.69 48.21
N ARG A 99 -9.85 34.57 49.09
CA ARG A 99 -11.25 34.72 49.52
C ARG A 99 -12.14 35.11 48.32
N ASP A 100 -12.48 34.14 47.48
CA ASP A 100 -13.65 34.20 46.60
C ASP A 100 -14.48 32.96 46.94
N ARG A 101 -15.39 33.11 47.90
CA ARG A 101 -16.47 32.14 48.06
C ARG A 101 -17.33 32.28 46.80
N ARG A 102 -17.02 31.48 45.77
CA ARG A 102 -17.90 31.35 44.60
C ARG A 102 -19.28 30.99 45.15
N ALA A 103 -20.27 31.83 44.86
CA ALA A 103 -21.65 31.50 45.19
C ALA A 103 -21.96 30.11 44.62
N PRO A 104 -22.68 29.25 45.37
CA PRO A 104 -23.06 27.93 44.89
C PRO A 104 -23.72 28.06 43.52
N GLU A 105 -23.32 27.19 42.60
CA GLU A 105 -23.91 27.14 41.26
C GLU A 105 -25.42 26.90 41.41
N PRO A 106 -26.29 27.70 40.76
CA PRO A 106 -27.71 27.47 40.77
C PRO A 106 -28.05 26.04 40.34
N GLU A 107 -28.92 25.37 41.10
CA GLU A 107 -29.23 23.96 40.92
C GLU A 107 -29.71 23.63 39.49
N VAL A 108 -30.46 24.55 38.87
CA VAL A 108 -30.94 24.45 37.49
C VAL A 108 -29.79 24.26 36.48
N LEU A 109 -28.66 24.95 36.67
CA LEU A 109 -27.50 24.83 35.79
C LEU A 109 -26.77 23.51 36.01
N ALA A 110 -26.66 23.09 37.28
CA ALA A 110 -26.08 21.81 37.64
C ALA A 110 -26.92 20.64 37.07
N ALA A 111 -28.25 20.76 37.09
CA ALA A 111 -29.17 19.76 36.52
C ALA A 111 -29.04 19.68 34.99
N ALA A 112 -29.05 20.82 34.29
CA ALA A 112 -28.89 20.88 32.83
C ALA A 112 -27.56 20.24 32.37
N ARG A 113 -26.47 20.45 33.13
CA ARG A 113 -25.17 19.82 32.82
C ARG A 113 -25.25 18.30 32.94
N ARG A 114 -25.85 17.77 34.00
CA ARG A 114 -25.98 16.31 34.22
C ARG A 114 -26.82 15.64 33.12
N GLU A 115 -27.92 16.27 32.74
CA GLU A 115 -28.82 15.77 31.70
C GLU A 115 -28.11 15.67 30.35
N ARG A 116 -27.36 16.71 29.96
CA ARG A 116 -26.56 16.73 28.74
C ARG A 116 -25.50 15.63 28.72
N THR A 117 -24.78 15.43 29.82
CA THR A 117 -23.76 14.36 29.92
C THR A 117 -24.40 13.00 29.67
N ARG A 118 -25.55 12.73 30.29
CA ARG A 118 -26.32 11.49 30.08
C ARG A 118 -26.74 11.32 28.61
N THR A 119 -27.21 12.37 27.94
CA THR A 119 -27.63 12.26 26.53
C THR A 119 -26.45 11.97 25.60
N LEU A 120 -25.30 12.60 25.84
CA LEU A 120 -24.09 12.40 25.04
C LEU A 120 -23.51 11.00 25.23
N GLU A 121 -23.53 10.48 26.46
CA GLU A 121 -23.11 9.11 26.78
C GLU A 121 -24.04 8.08 26.12
N ALA A 122 -25.36 8.27 26.22
CA ALA A 122 -26.34 7.41 25.55
C ALA A 122 -26.15 7.37 24.02
N ARG A 123 -25.88 8.53 23.39
CA ARG A 123 -25.58 8.61 21.95
C ARG A 123 -24.25 7.93 21.57
N ARG A 124 -23.24 7.96 22.45
CA ARG A 124 -21.97 7.24 22.22
C ARG A 124 -22.12 5.73 22.36
N ALA A 125 -22.87 5.27 23.36
CA ALA A 125 -23.19 3.86 23.55
C ALA A 125 -24.04 3.28 22.40
N ALA A 126 -24.87 4.12 21.77
CA ALA A 126 -25.67 3.77 20.60
C ALA A 126 -24.91 3.82 19.25
N ARG A 127 -23.58 4.07 19.23
CA ARG A 127 -22.81 4.00 17.97
C ARG A 127 -22.91 2.58 17.38
N PRO A 128 -23.41 2.42 16.15
CA PRO A 128 -23.94 1.13 15.72
C PRO A 128 -22.81 0.13 15.40
N ARG A 129 -23.00 -1.10 15.90
CA ARG A 129 -22.22 -2.33 15.59
C ARG A 129 -22.04 -2.58 14.08
N TYR A 130 -22.85 -1.92 13.25
CA TYR A 130 -22.81 -1.91 11.79
C TYR A 130 -21.44 -1.56 11.18
N ARG A 131 -20.65 -0.64 11.78
CA ARG A 131 -19.32 -0.29 11.23
C ARG A 131 -18.31 -1.42 11.33
N VAL A 132 -18.35 -2.18 12.42
CA VAL A 132 -17.47 -3.34 12.61
C VAL A 132 -17.94 -4.50 11.72
N GLN A 133 -19.26 -4.71 11.62
CA GLN A 133 -19.83 -5.72 10.73
C GLN A 133 -19.52 -5.43 9.25
N ALA A 134 -19.62 -4.18 8.79
CA ALA A 134 -19.29 -3.78 7.43
C ALA A 134 -17.79 -3.94 7.10
N ALA A 135 -16.91 -3.69 8.09
CA ALA A 135 -15.48 -3.95 7.92
C ALA A 135 -15.18 -5.44 7.78
N LEU A 136 -15.82 -6.27 8.62
CA LEU A 136 -15.67 -7.74 8.57
C LEU A 136 -16.22 -8.33 7.27
N THR A 137 -17.36 -7.87 6.77
CA THR A 137 -17.89 -8.32 5.48
C THR A 137 -17.00 -7.88 4.32
N GLY A 138 -16.44 -6.66 4.36
CA GLY A 138 -15.47 -6.20 3.37
C GLY A 138 -14.22 -7.07 3.31
N VAL A 139 -13.67 -7.45 4.46
CA VAL A 139 -12.51 -8.36 4.55
C VAL A 139 -12.84 -9.75 4.01
N LEU A 140 -14.01 -10.30 4.36
CA LEU A 140 -14.45 -11.60 3.86
C LEU A 140 -14.57 -11.61 2.33
N VAL A 141 -15.19 -10.58 1.74
CA VAL A 141 -15.33 -10.44 0.28
C VAL A 141 -13.95 -10.34 -0.38
N ALA A 142 -13.03 -9.55 0.19
CA ALA A 142 -11.67 -9.44 -0.34
C ALA A 142 -10.92 -10.78 -0.32
N LEU A 143 -11.04 -11.56 0.76
CA LEU A 143 -10.42 -12.90 0.85
C LEU A 143 -11.03 -13.87 -0.16
N VAL A 144 -12.35 -13.83 -0.37
CA VAL A 144 -13.01 -14.65 -1.40
C VAL A 144 -12.54 -14.26 -2.80
N LEU A 145 -12.46 -12.96 -3.11
CA LEU A 145 -11.96 -12.48 -4.40
C LEU A 145 -10.51 -12.89 -4.64
N VAL A 146 -9.65 -12.79 -3.62
CA VAL A 146 -8.26 -13.26 -3.71
C VAL A 146 -8.21 -14.78 -3.91
N GLY A 147 -9.03 -15.55 -3.19
CA GLY A 147 -9.14 -17.00 -3.37
C GLY A 147 -9.60 -17.38 -4.78
N LEU A 148 -10.64 -16.72 -5.28
CA LEU A 148 -11.15 -16.90 -6.65
C LEU A 148 -10.11 -16.53 -7.70
N ALA A 149 -9.32 -15.48 -7.49
CA ALA A 149 -8.22 -15.12 -8.38
C ALA A 149 -7.09 -16.15 -8.39
N ARG A 150 -6.87 -16.89 -7.28
CA ARG A 150 -5.94 -18.03 -7.25
C ARG A 150 -6.49 -19.27 -7.97
N LEU A 151 -7.81 -19.40 -8.06
CA LEU A 151 -8.51 -20.47 -8.77
C LEU A 151 -8.69 -20.16 -10.26
N ALA A 152 -8.49 -18.91 -10.68
CA ALA A 152 -8.54 -18.54 -12.09
C ALA A 152 -7.45 -19.30 -12.85
N PRO A 153 -7.80 -20.04 -13.93
CA PRO A 153 -6.81 -20.73 -14.75
C PRO A 153 -5.82 -19.70 -15.30
N ARG A 154 -4.52 -19.97 -15.14
CA ARG A 154 -3.48 -19.16 -15.79
C ARG A 154 -3.79 -19.13 -17.30
N PRO A 155 -3.62 -17.98 -17.99
CA PRO A 155 -3.75 -17.95 -19.43
C PRO A 155 -2.86 -19.06 -19.99
N ALA A 156 -3.47 -19.98 -20.75
CA ALA A 156 -2.72 -21.02 -21.42
C ALA A 156 -1.62 -20.35 -22.25
N ALA A 157 -0.39 -20.84 -22.15
CA ALA A 157 0.66 -20.45 -23.08
C ALA A 157 0.10 -20.58 -24.52
N PRO A 158 0.53 -19.73 -25.48
CA PRO A 158 0.13 -19.91 -26.87
C PRO A 158 0.34 -21.37 -27.25
N ALA A 159 -0.71 -22.01 -27.76
CA ALA A 159 -0.65 -23.42 -28.09
C ALA A 159 0.49 -23.66 -29.09
N ALA A 160 1.26 -24.73 -28.88
CA ALA A 160 2.29 -25.14 -29.82
C ALA A 160 1.68 -25.33 -31.22
N ASP A 161 2.37 -24.84 -32.24
CA ASP A 161 1.95 -24.94 -33.63
C ASP A 161 2.72 -26.07 -34.31
N CYS A 162 2.32 -27.30 -34.04
CA CYS A 162 2.98 -28.50 -34.60
C CYS A 162 2.88 -28.61 -36.14
N GLY A 163 2.04 -27.80 -36.78
CA GLY A 163 1.90 -27.73 -38.24
C GLY A 163 2.69 -26.59 -38.88
N ALA A 164 3.27 -25.68 -38.08
CA ALA A 164 4.07 -24.58 -38.59
C ALA A 164 5.29 -25.09 -39.37
N PRO A 165 5.70 -24.38 -40.43
CA PRO A 165 6.92 -24.72 -41.16
C PRO A 165 8.18 -24.50 -40.29
N PRO A 166 9.29 -25.20 -40.59
CA PRO A 166 10.57 -25.02 -39.91
C PRO A 166 11.11 -23.61 -40.16
N THR A 167 10.88 -22.73 -39.19
CA THR A 167 11.27 -21.33 -39.24
C THR A 167 11.92 -20.91 -37.92
N PRO A 168 12.76 -19.85 -37.91
CA PRO A 168 13.36 -19.36 -36.68
C PRO A 168 12.29 -18.98 -35.65
N GLY A 169 12.48 -19.41 -34.40
CA GLY A 169 11.55 -19.11 -33.30
C GLY A 169 10.23 -19.88 -33.31
N VAL A 170 10.05 -20.87 -34.20
CA VAL A 170 8.84 -21.71 -34.24
C VAL A 170 8.58 -22.38 -32.89
N ASP A 171 7.31 -22.50 -32.51
CA ASP A 171 6.89 -23.15 -31.27
C ASP A 171 6.34 -24.55 -31.53
N TRP A 172 7.18 -25.55 -31.31
CA TRP A 172 6.87 -26.98 -31.39
C TRP A 172 6.94 -27.65 -30.01
N THR A 173 6.67 -26.90 -28.94
CA THR A 173 6.69 -27.42 -27.57
C THR A 173 5.75 -28.63 -27.43
N GLY A 174 6.28 -29.78 -27.02
CA GLY A 174 5.51 -31.01 -26.83
C GLY A 174 5.02 -31.70 -28.12
N CYS A 175 5.43 -31.24 -29.30
CA CYS A 175 4.97 -31.83 -30.56
C CYS A 175 5.56 -33.22 -30.82
N LEU A 176 4.80 -34.05 -31.54
CA LEU A 176 5.23 -35.37 -32.02
C LEU A 176 5.83 -35.23 -33.42
N LEU A 177 7.15 -35.31 -33.51
CA LEU A 177 7.94 -35.06 -34.72
C LEU A 177 8.97 -36.19 -34.93
N GLU A 178 8.62 -37.42 -34.60
CA GLU A 178 9.51 -38.58 -34.70
C GLU A 178 9.93 -38.84 -36.16
N GLY A 179 11.23 -39.05 -36.38
CA GLY A 179 11.79 -39.36 -37.71
C GLY A 179 11.70 -38.23 -38.74
N VAL A 180 11.24 -37.03 -38.36
CA VAL A 180 11.08 -35.90 -39.28
C VAL A 180 12.42 -35.51 -39.93
N SER A 181 12.37 -35.08 -41.19
CA SER A 181 13.55 -34.57 -41.90
C SER A 181 13.61 -33.05 -41.82
N LEU A 182 14.56 -32.54 -41.04
CA LEU A 182 14.86 -31.12 -40.80
C LEU A 182 16.33 -30.82 -41.14
N ALA A 183 16.92 -31.58 -42.08
CA ALA A 183 18.29 -31.38 -42.51
C ALA A 183 18.46 -29.98 -43.12
N GLY A 184 19.45 -29.23 -42.63
CA GLY A 184 19.68 -27.84 -43.02
C GLY A 184 18.59 -26.84 -42.62
N ALA A 185 17.62 -27.22 -41.79
CA ALA A 185 16.53 -26.33 -41.39
C ALA A 185 17.02 -25.12 -40.57
N GLU A 186 16.37 -23.98 -40.75
CA GLU A 186 16.62 -22.75 -39.99
C GLU A 186 15.69 -22.68 -38.78
N LEU A 187 16.17 -23.12 -37.62
CA LEU A 187 15.41 -23.27 -36.37
C LEU A 187 16.05 -22.50 -35.22
N ALA A 188 16.80 -21.43 -35.52
CA ALA A 188 17.43 -20.59 -34.51
C ALA A 188 16.36 -20.06 -33.53
N GLY A 189 16.59 -20.24 -32.23
CA GLY A 189 15.66 -19.84 -31.17
C GLY A 189 14.32 -20.60 -31.13
N ALA A 190 14.16 -21.70 -31.89
CA ALA A 190 12.94 -22.50 -31.86
C ALA A 190 12.67 -23.06 -30.45
N ARG A 191 11.38 -23.22 -30.12
CA ARG A 191 10.93 -23.84 -28.86
C ARG A 191 10.50 -25.27 -29.15
N LEU A 192 11.32 -26.20 -28.70
CA LEU A 192 11.21 -27.65 -28.92
C LEU A 192 11.17 -28.40 -27.58
N ARG A 193 10.86 -27.70 -26.49
CA ARG A 193 10.80 -28.25 -25.14
C ARG A 193 9.82 -29.42 -25.12
N GLU A 194 10.23 -30.54 -24.52
CA GLU A 194 9.42 -31.76 -24.40
C GLU A 194 8.94 -32.35 -25.74
N ALA A 195 9.48 -31.89 -26.88
CA ALA A 195 9.14 -32.44 -28.19
C ALA A 195 9.68 -33.87 -28.35
N ARG A 196 8.94 -34.71 -29.06
CA ARG A 196 9.37 -36.07 -29.42
C ARG A 196 10.01 -36.03 -30.80
N LEU A 197 11.34 -36.10 -30.83
CA LEU A 197 12.19 -35.97 -32.02
C LEU A 197 13.09 -37.20 -32.19
N ALA A 198 12.66 -38.36 -31.66
CA ALA A 198 13.42 -39.59 -31.77
C ALA A 198 13.65 -39.94 -33.26
N GLY A 199 14.90 -40.21 -33.62
CA GLY A 199 15.31 -40.48 -35.01
C GLY A 199 15.17 -39.30 -35.99
N ALA A 200 14.86 -38.09 -35.52
CA ALA A 200 14.76 -36.92 -36.39
C ALA A 200 16.11 -36.59 -37.05
N ARG A 201 16.09 -36.05 -38.27
CA ARG A 201 17.29 -35.68 -39.03
C ARG A 201 17.47 -34.17 -39.01
N PHE A 202 18.48 -33.69 -38.29
CA PHE A 202 18.90 -32.30 -38.14
C PHE A 202 20.30 -32.03 -38.72
N ALA A 203 20.81 -32.90 -39.59
CA ALA A 203 22.15 -32.74 -40.16
C ALA A 203 22.31 -31.33 -40.77
N GLY A 204 23.31 -30.58 -40.29
CA GLY A 204 23.59 -29.20 -40.71
C GLY A 204 22.54 -28.14 -40.33
N ALA A 205 21.52 -28.47 -39.54
CA ALA A 205 20.46 -27.53 -39.13
C ALA A 205 21.01 -26.42 -38.22
N ASP A 206 20.39 -25.23 -38.28
CA ASP A 206 20.67 -24.13 -37.37
C ASP A 206 19.70 -24.17 -36.19
N LEU A 207 20.19 -24.55 -35.02
CA LEU A 207 19.46 -24.65 -33.74
C LEU A 207 20.07 -23.71 -32.68
N ARG A 208 20.78 -22.67 -33.10
CA ARG A 208 21.43 -21.73 -32.16
C ARG A 208 20.40 -21.13 -31.21
N GLY A 209 20.67 -21.21 -29.91
CA GLY A 209 19.76 -20.71 -28.87
C GLY A 209 18.40 -21.40 -28.78
N ALA A 210 18.16 -22.52 -29.48
CA ALA A 210 16.91 -23.25 -29.40
C ALA A 210 16.67 -23.83 -27.98
N ASP A 211 15.41 -23.93 -27.56
CA ASP A 211 15.03 -24.59 -26.32
C ASP A 211 14.59 -26.04 -26.59
N LEU A 212 15.49 -26.98 -26.37
CA LEU A 212 15.31 -28.44 -26.49
C LEU A 212 15.23 -29.10 -25.10
N ALA A 213 14.91 -28.35 -24.05
CA ALA A 213 14.86 -28.91 -22.70
C ALA A 213 13.88 -30.08 -22.62
N PHE A 214 14.31 -31.20 -22.04
CA PHE A 214 13.54 -32.44 -21.92
C PHE A 214 13.02 -33.03 -23.24
N ALA A 215 13.53 -32.60 -24.39
CA ALA A 215 13.18 -33.19 -25.69
C ALA A 215 13.73 -34.62 -25.80
N ASP A 216 13.02 -35.47 -26.54
CA ASP A 216 13.50 -36.81 -26.89
C ASP A 216 14.20 -36.77 -28.25
N LEU A 217 15.53 -36.81 -28.25
CA LEU A 217 16.41 -36.82 -29.42
C LEU A 217 17.11 -38.18 -29.57
N THR A 218 16.53 -39.25 -29.00
CA THR A 218 17.12 -40.59 -29.06
C THR A 218 17.36 -41.01 -30.51
N GLY A 219 18.61 -41.34 -30.85
CA GLY A 219 19.01 -41.74 -32.21
C GLY A 219 18.88 -40.64 -33.27
N ALA A 220 18.70 -39.37 -32.89
CA ALA A 220 18.61 -38.27 -33.85
C ALA A 220 19.96 -38.02 -34.57
N ASP A 221 19.88 -37.58 -35.83
CA ASP A 221 21.05 -37.21 -36.63
C ASP A 221 21.28 -35.70 -36.57
N LEU A 222 22.21 -35.24 -35.74
CA LEU A 222 22.59 -33.84 -35.51
C LEU A 222 23.99 -33.52 -36.07
N ARG A 223 24.50 -34.32 -37.01
CA ARG A 223 25.85 -34.13 -37.57
C ARG A 223 26.00 -32.74 -38.19
N GLY A 224 27.03 -32.01 -37.78
CA GLY A 224 27.30 -30.64 -38.24
C GLY A 224 26.22 -29.62 -37.86
N ALA A 225 25.27 -29.94 -36.98
CA ALA A 225 24.25 -29.00 -36.54
C ALA A 225 24.86 -27.86 -35.72
N ARG A 226 24.28 -26.66 -35.82
CA ARG A 226 24.71 -25.48 -35.03
C ARG A 226 23.82 -25.36 -33.80
N LEU A 227 24.33 -25.76 -32.64
CA LEU A 227 23.64 -25.78 -31.35
C LEU A 227 24.24 -24.78 -30.34
N ALA A 228 25.04 -23.82 -30.80
CA ALA A 228 25.68 -22.86 -29.91
C ALA A 228 24.63 -22.13 -29.05
N GLY A 229 24.84 -22.14 -27.73
CA GLY A 229 23.92 -21.57 -26.73
C GLY A 229 22.56 -22.26 -26.59
N ALA A 230 22.32 -23.40 -27.25
CA ALA A 230 21.06 -24.13 -27.14
C ALA A 230 20.85 -24.70 -25.71
N ARG A 231 19.58 -24.80 -25.29
CA ARG A 231 19.20 -25.41 -24.01
C ARG A 231 18.78 -26.84 -24.23
N LEU A 232 19.60 -27.79 -23.81
CA LEU A 232 19.40 -29.24 -23.88
C LEU A 232 19.26 -29.87 -22.47
N THR A 233 18.92 -29.07 -21.47
CA THR A 233 18.79 -29.51 -20.08
C THR A 233 17.81 -30.69 -19.99
N GLY A 234 18.27 -31.84 -19.47
CA GLY A 234 17.47 -33.05 -19.34
C GLY A 234 17.03 -33.70 -20.66
N ALA A 235 17.58 -33.30 -21.80
CA ALA A 235 17.26 -33.90 -23.09
C ALA A 235 17.78 -35.35 -23.18
N ARG A 236 17.07 -36.21 -23.90
CA ARG A 236 17.50 -37.59 -24.19
C ARG A 236 18.24 -37.62 -25.51
N LEU A 237 19.54 -37.85 -25.49
CA LEU A 237 20.43 -37.88 -26.64
C LEU A 237 21.07 -39.26 -26.83
N ARG A 238 20.44 -40.32 -26.29
CA ARG A 238 20.98 -41.68 -26.36
C ARG A 238 21.18 -42.10 -27.81
N GLY A 239 22.39 -42.53 -28.15
CA GLY A 239 22.75 -42.93 -29.52
C GLY A 239 22.59 -41.82 -30.56
N ALA A 240 22.46 -40.55 -30.16
CA ALA A 240 22.38 -39.43 -31.10
C ALA A 240 23.73 -39.19 -31.79
N ARG A 241 23.69 -38.77 -33.05
CA ARG A 241 24.86 -38.52 -33.89
C ARG A 241 25.17 -37.03 -33.89
N LEU A 242 26.24 -36.62 -33.22
CA LEU A 242 26.62 -35.22 -32.98
C LEU A 242 27.98 -34.89 -33.62
N GLU A 243 28.46 -35.72 -34.55
CA GLU A 243 29.77 -35.53 -35.17
C GLU A 243 29.86 -34.14 -35.82
N ALA A 244 30.95 -33.40 -35.55
CA ALA A 244 31.18 -32.03 -35.99
C ALA A 244 30.10 -31.00 -35.60
N ALA A 245 29.21 -31.30 -34.65
CA ALA A 245 28.22 -30.34 -34.17
C ALA A 245 28.86 -29.21 -33.34
N ASP A 246 28.34 -27.99 -33.45
CA ASP A 246 28.76 -26.85 -32.64
C ASP A 246 27.88 -26.74 -31.40
N LEU A 247 28.35 -27.22 -30.25
CA LEU A 247 27.67 -27.18 -28.95
C LEU A 247 28.24 -26.08 -28.04
N ARG A 248 28.95 -25.08 -28.57
CA ARG A 248 29.61 -24.09 -27.72
C ARG A 248 28.62 -23.33 -26.84
N GLY A 249 28.90 -23.29 -25.53
CA GLY A 249 28.02 -22.67 -24.55
C GLY A 249 26.63 -23.30 -24.42
N ALA A 250 26.38 -24.46 -25.03
CA ALA A 250 25.12 -25.18 -24.89
C ALA A 250 24.95 -25.69 -23.45
N ARG A 251 23.71 -25.81 -23.00
CA ARG A 251 23.37 -26.29 -21.66
C ARG A 251 22.88 -27.72 -21.72
N LEU A 252 23.72 -28.67 -21.34
CA LEU A 252 23.47 -30.11 -21.33
C LEU A 252 23.30 -30.64 -19.89
N ASP A 253 22.97 -29.76 -18.94
CA ASP A 253 22.72 -30.14 -17.54
C ASP A 253 21.73 -31.32 -17.48
N TYR A 254 22.06 -32.40 -16.79
CA TYR A 254 21.21 -33.61 -16.66
C TYR A 254 20.84 -34.31 -17.98
N ALA A 255 21.44 -33.96 -19.12
CA ALA A 255 21.19 -34.62 -20.39
C ALA A 255 21.70 -36.07 -20.39
N ASP A 256 21.08 -36.93 -21.19
CA ASP A 256 21.48 -38.33 -21.33
C ASP A 256 22.16 -38.56 -22.69
N LEU A 257 23.49 -38.56 -22.71
CA LEU A 257 24.32 -38.74 -23.89
C LEU A 257 24.80 -40.19 -24.06
N LEU A 258 24.23 -41.18 -23.36
CA LEU A 258 24.71 -42.56 -23.41
C LEU A 258 24.78 -43.08 -24.86
N GLY A 259 25.97 -43.48 -25.30
CA GLY A 259 26.22 -43.95 -26.66
C GLY A 259 26.16 -42.88 -27.76
N ALA A 260 26.08 -41.59 -27.43
CA ALA A 260 26.10 -40.53 -28.42
C ALA A 260 27.48 -40.41 -29.11
N GLU A 261 27.48 -40.10 -30.41
CA GLU A 261 28.68 -39.97 -31.23
C GLU A 261 29.13 -38.50 -31.29
N LEU A 262 30.14 -38.11 -30.51
CA LEU A 262 30.62 -36.72 -30.40
C LEU A 262 31.87 -36.42 -31.25
N GLY A 263 32.16 -37.22 -32.27
CA GLY A 263 33.40 -37.11 -33.06
C GLY A 263 33.59 -35.71 -33.67
N GLY A 264 34.56 -34.95 -33.17
CA GLY A 264 34.83 -33.58 -33.65
C GLY A 264 33.78 -32.53 -33.25
N ALA A 265 32.85 -32.86 -32.34
CA ALA A 265 31.91 -31.89 -31.80
C ALA A 265 32.65 -30.82 -30.95
N ASP A 266 32.27 -29.56 -31.10
CA ASP A 266 32.82 -28.47 -30.31
C ASP A 266 31.97 -28.23 -29.07
N LEU A 267 32.47 -28.66 -27.92
CA LEU A 267 31.81 -28.50 -26.63
C LEU A 267 32.29 -27.26 -25.86
N GLY A 268 33.09 -26.36 -26.44
CA GLY A 268 33.68 -25.22 -25.72
C GLY A 268 32.66 -24.44 -24.87
N GLU A 269 32.92 -24.30 -23.57
CA GLU A 269 32.00 -23.66 -22.60
C GLU A 269 30.63 -24.35 -22.39
N ALA A 270 30.37 -25.50 -23.01
CA ALA A 270 29.14 -26.26 -22.78
C ALA A 270 29.05 -26.70 -21.33
N VAL A 271 27.88 -26.54 -20.70
CA VAL A 271 27.65 -26.91 -19.30
C VAL A 271 27.10 -28.34 -19.24
N LEU A 272 27.78 -29.21 -18.51
CA LEU A 272 27.57 -30.66 -18.50
C LEU A 272 27.23 -31.18 -17.09
N ASP A 273 26.72 -30.33 -16.21
CA ASP A 273 26.47 -30.69 -14.81
C ASP A 273 25.51 -31.88 -14.72
N GLU A 274 25.92 -32.96 -14.05
CA GLU A 274 25.09 -34.13 -13.77
C GLU A 274 24.58 -34.88 -15.03
N ALA A 275 25.13 -34.59 -16.20
CA ALA A 275 24.83 -35.30 -17.44
C ALA A 275 25.31 -36.75 -17.37
N VAL A 276 24.60 -37.66 -18.03
CA VAL A 276 25.11 -39.01 -18.31
C VAL A 276 25.93 -38.93 -19.58
N TRP A 277 27.21 -39.27 -19.49
CA TRP A 277 28.17 -39.19 -20.57
C TRP A 277 28.05 -40.35 -21.56
N THR A 278 28.82 -40.30 -22.63
CA THR A 278 28.75 -41.26 -23.74
C THR A 278 29.05 -42.70 -23.34
N ASP A 279 29.86 -42.89 -22.29
CA ASP A 279 30.21 -44.20 -21.71
C ASP A 279 29.31 -44.61 -20.52
N GLY A 280 28.31 -43.78 -20.20
CA GLY A 280 27.40 -44.00 -19.06
C GLY A 280 27.89 -43.46 -17.73
N THR A 281 29.08 -42.87 -17.67
CA THR A 281 29.54 -42.15 -16.47
C THR A 281 28.71 -40.90 -16.23
N ARG A 282 28.66 -40.41 -14.99
CA ARG A 282 27.94 -39.18 -14.64
C ARG A 282 28.94 -38.03 -14.48
N CYS A 283 28.73 -36.94 -15.20
CA CYS A 283 29.55 -35.75 -15.10
C CYS A 283 29.31 -35.03 -13.76
N ARG A 284 30.37 -34.57 -13.12
CA ARG A 284 30.27 -33.80 -11.88
C ARG A 284 29.71 -32.40 -12.14
N ARG A 285 29.09 -31.78 -11.12
CA ARG A 285 28.78 -30.35 -11.13
C ARG A 285 30.02 -29.48 -11.39
N GLY A 286 29.86 -28.42 -12.18
CA GLY A 286 30.94 -27.59 -12.70
C GLY A 286 31.64 -28.19 -13.93
N SER A 287 31.10 -29.23 -14.56
CA SER A 287 31.67 -29.76 -15.81
C SER A 287 31.41 -28.78 -16.94
N ARG A 288 32.48 -28.23 -17.52
CA ARG A 288 32.43 -27.24 -18.59
C ARG A 288 33.37 -27.64 -19.71
N GLY A 289 32.89 -27.68 -20.95
CA GLY A 289 33.71 -28.05 -22.10
C GLY A 289 34.00 -29.55 -22.22
N ALA A 290 34.15 -30.23 -21.09
CA ALA A 290 34.39 -31.65 -21.00
C ALA A 290 33.68 -32.22 -19.76
N CYS A 291 33.32 -33.50 -19.84
CA CYS A 291 32.81 -34.22 -18.69
C CYS A 291 33.94 -34.46 -17.69
N ALA A 292 33.86 -33.83 -16.52
CA ALA A 292 34.77 -34.12 -15.43
C ALA A 292 34.21 -35.29 -14.62
N THR A 293 34.87 -36.43 -14.70
CA THR A 293 34.68 -37.55 -13.77
C THR A 293 35.73 -37.43 -12.65
N GLY A 294 35.31 -37.58 -11.39
CA GLY A 294 36.23 -37.63 -10.24
C GLY A 294 36.43 -39.08 -9.78
N PRO A 295 37.46 -39.36 -8.95
CA PRO A 295 37.44 -40.56 -8.11
C PRO A 295 36.26 -40.54 -7.12
#